data_AF-A0A9P0IIC4-F1
#
_entry.id   AF-A0A9P0IIC4-F1
#
_cell.length_a   1.000
_cell.length_b   1.000
_cell.length_c   1.000
_cell.angle_alpha   90.00
_cell.angle_beta   90.00
_cell.angle_gamma   90.00
#
_symmetry.space_group_name_H-M   'P 1'
#
loop_
_entity.id
_entity.type
_entity.pdbx_description
1 polymer ?
#
loop_
_entity_poly.entity_id
_entity_poly.type
_entity_poly.pdbx_seq_one_letter_code
_entity_poly.pdbx_strand_id
1 'polypeptide(L)'
;MKTGDQGEYLYGKAQDVLWDEEFYEYARYPKMLDYVESFIGPNVMGMHSMFINKQPDIGTNSFRHPDHQDLHYFPFRPANLIVAAWIACVLITVNNGCLYVLPGTHTGDLYPHTYPEPKDESLIYLY
;
A
#
# COMPACT_ATOMS: atom_id res chain seq x y z
N MET A 1 18.08 -0.04 9.11
CA MET A 1 18.27 1.40 9.34
C MET A 1 19.45 1.84 8.50
N LYS A 2 19.25 2.71 7.51
CA LYS A 2 20.37 3.19 6.68
C LYS A 2 21.20 4.14 7.52
N THR A 3 22.51 4.01 7.48
CA THR A 3 23.44 4.73 8.36
C THR A 3 23.38 6.23 8.06
N GLY A 4 22.88 7.03 9.00
CA GLY A 4 22.85 8.50 8.89
C GLY A 4 21.47 9.16 8.98
N ASP A 5 20.39 8.40 8.78
CA ASP A 5 19.03 8.94 8.94
C ASP A 5 18.78 9.39 10.39
N GLN A 6 17.96 10.42 10.59
CA GLN A 6 17.57 10.95 11.91
C GLN A 6 16.08 11.29 11.93
N GLY A 7 15.44 11.24 13.10
CA GLY A 7 14.04 11.65 13.27
C GLY A 7 13.05 10.84 12.41
N GLU A 8 12.20 11.52 11.65
CA GLU A 8 11.16 10.90 10.79
C GLU A 8 11.74 10.03 9.67
N TYR A 9 12.97 10.30 9.24
CA TYR A 9 13.67 9.55 8.18
C TYR A 9 14.06 8.14 8.62
N LEU A 10 13.97 7.83 9.93
CA LEU A 10 14.27 6.51 10.48
C LEU A 10 13.22 5.45 10.12
N TYR A 11 11.98 5.88 9.90
CA TYR A 11 10.84 4.99 9.72
C TYR A 11 10.23 5.23 8.34
N GLY A 12 10.38 4.25 7.44
CA GLY A 12 9.80 4.31 6.09
C GLY A 12 8.39 3.71 6.01
N LYS A 13 8.06 2.80 6.94
CA LYS A 13 6.77 2.13 7.00
C LYS A 13 6.52 1.60 8.42
N ALA A 14 5.29 1.71 8.89
CA ALA A 14 4.78 0.94 10.01
C ALA A 14 3.65 0.03 9.51
N GLN A 15 3.55 -1.18 10.06
CA GLN A 15 2.45 -2.10 9.80
C GLN A 15 1.66 -2.32 11.09
N ASP A 16 0.46 -2.88 10.95
CA ASP A 16 -0.45 -3.19 12.06
C ASP A 16 -0.83 -1.94 12.88
N VAL A 17 -0.96 -0.80 12.19
CA VAL A 17 -1.27 0.49 12.81
C VAL A 17 -2.67 0.55 13.42
N LEU A 18 -3.57 -0.37 13.09
CA LEU A 18 -4.90 -0.45 13.74
C LEU A 18 -4.85 -0.83 15.22
N TRP A 19 -3.70 -1.27 15.75
CA TRP A 19 -3.51 -1.46 17.19
C TRP A 19 -3.24 -0.15 17.95
N ASP A 20 -2.97 0.93 17.23
CA ASP A 20 -2.86 2.27 17.79
C ASP A 20 -4.23 2.96 17.79
N GLU A 21 -4.54 3.64 18.90
CA GLU A 21 -5.87 4.23 19.15
C GLU A 21 -6.23 5.32 18.13
N GLU A 22 -5.29 6.19 17.77
CA GLU A 22 -5.53 7.30 16.85
C GLU A 22 -5.75 6.78 15.42
N PHE A 23 -4.93 5.82 15.00
CA PHE A 23 -5.12 5.17 13.70
C PHE A 23 -6.41 4.36 13.63
N TYR A 24 -6.80 3.71 14.72
CA TYR A 24 -8.05 2.96 14.81
C TYR A 24 -9.27 3.88 14.70
N GLU A 25 -9.29 5.01 15.39
CA GLU A 25 -10.37 5.99 15.29
C GLU A 25 -10.46 6.59 13.89
N TYR A 26 -9.30 6.88 13.26
CA TYR A 26 -9.29 7.32 11.86
C TYR A 26 -9.83 6.26 10.90
N ALA A 27 -9.46 4.99 11.09
CA ALA A 27 -9.98 3.87 10.30
C ALA A 27 -11.47 3.59 10.53
N ARG A 28 -12.10 4.26 11.51
CA ARG A 28 -13.54 4.20 11.76
C ARG A 28 -14.28 5.46 11.33
N TYR A 29 -13.62 6.35 10.59
CA TYR A 29 -14.26 7.55 10.10
C TYR A 29 -15.50 7.20 9.24
N PRO A 30 -16.72 7.65 9.64
CA PRO A 30 -17.96 7.12 9.06
C PRO A 30 -18.02 7.22 7.54
N LYS A 31 -17.61 8.36 6.98
CA LYS A 31 -17.63 8.58 5.53
C LYS A 31 -16.71 7.61 4.78
N MET A 32 -15.58 7.21 5.38
CA MET A 32 -14.70 6.20 4.79
C MET A 32 -15.37 4.82 4.81
N LEU A 33 -15.99 4.47 5.94
CA LEU A 33 -16.71 3.21 6.08
C LEU A 33 -17.89 3.12 5.10
N ASP A 34 -18.64 4.20 4.87
CA ASP A 34 -19.72 4.24 3.87
C ASP A 34 -19.23 3.79 2.48
N TYR A 35 -18.03 4.25 2.06
CA TYR A 35 -17.44 3.82 0.80
C TYR A 35 -16.98 2.35 0.85
N VAL A 36 -16.31 1.93 1.93
CA VAL A 36 -15.85 0.53 2.07
C VAL A 36 -17.04 -0.44 2.03
N GLU A 37 -18.11 -0.16 2.78
CA GLU A 37 -19.32 -0.97 2.84
C GLU A 37 -20.01 -1.09 1.47
N SER A 38 -19.91 -0.06 0.63
CA SER A 38 -20.46 -0.11 -0.74
C SER A 38 -19.80 -1.16 -1.63
N PHE A 39 -18.56 -1.59 -1.30
CA PHE A 39 -17.85 -2.65 -2.02
C PHE A 39 -18.03 -4.03 -1.38
N ILE A 40 -17.93 -4.12 -0.05
CA ILE A 40 -17.78 -5.42 0.64
C ILE A 40 -18.99 -5.78 1.53
N GLY A 41 -19.96 -4.89 1.67
CA GLY A 41 -21.10 -5.03 2.57
C GLY A 41 -20.84 -4.51 3.99
N PRO A 42 -21.84 -4.61 4.89
CA PRO A 42 -21.84 -3.91 6.18
C PRO A 42 -20.93 -4.53 7.26
N ASN A 43 -20.41 -5.74 7.03
CA ASN A 43 -19.56 -6.44 8.00
C ASN A 43 -18.09 -6.23 7.64
N VAL A 44 -17.51 -5.16 8.16
CA VAL A 44 -16.14 -4.73 7.84
C VAL A 44 -15.13 -5.29 8.84
N MET A 45 -14.00 -5.82 8.35
CA MET A 45 -12.86 -6.25 9.15
C MET A 45 -11.56 -5.62 8.62
N GLY A 46 -10.78 -4.99 9.49
CA GLY A 46 -9.45 -4.49 9.16
C GLY A 46 -8.43 -5.64 9.12
N MET A 47 -8.07 -6.11 7.92
CA MET A 47 -7.21 -7.28 7.73
C MET A 47 -5.71 -6.95 7.71
N HIS A 48 -5.36 -5.81 7.13
CA HIS A 48 -3.98 -5.33 7.03
C HIS A 48 -3.99 -3.81 7.09
N SER A 49 -2.99 -3.23 7.75
CA SER A 49 -2.92 -1.78 7.92
C SER A 49 -1.48 -1.31 7.86
N MET A 50 -1.27 -0.17 7.21
CA MET A 50 0.05 0.41 7.00
C MET A 50 0.00 1.92 7.15
N PHE A 51 1.04 2.47 7.75
CA PHE A 51 1.42 3.87 7.58
C PHE A 51 2.70 3.91 6.74
N ILE A 52 2.66 4.62 5.61
CA ILE A 52 3.77 4.66 4.65
C ILE A 52 4.38 6.05 4.65
N ASN A 53 5.61 6.14 5.13
CA ASN A 53 6.41 7.36 5.10
C ASN A 53 7.46 7.25 3.99
N LYS A 54 7.04 7.57 2.77
CA LYS A 54 7.90 7.45 1.59
C LYS A 54 9.00 8.51 1.64
N GLN A 55 10.23 8.06 1.83
CA GLN A 55 11.40 8.93 1.87
C GLN A 55 11.82 9.40 0.47
N PRO A 56 12.48 10.56 0.35
CA PRO A 56 13.10 10.99 -0.90
C PRO A 56 14.08 9.93 -1.41
N ASP A 57 14.01 9.63 -2.71
CA ASP A 57 14.99 8.74 -3.33
C ASP A 57 16.28 9.51 -3.62
N ILE A 58 17.35 9.18 -2.90
CA ILE A 58 18.69 9.75 -3.08
C ILE A 58 19.44 9.12 -4.28
N GLY A 59 18.72 8.67 -5.31
CA GLY A 59 19.28 8.05 -6.51
C GLY A 59 19.65 6.58 -6.35
N THR A 60 19.03 5.88 -5.39
CA THR A 60 19.31 4.46 -5.12
C THR A 60 18.21 3.53 -5.62
N ASN A 61 17.09 4.07 -6.13
CA ASN A 61 15.87 3.35 -6.49
C ASN A 61 15.29 2.45 -5.37
N SER A 62 15.83 2.53 -4.15
CA SER A 62 15.53 1.63 -3.05
C SER A 62 14.18 1.89 -2.36
N PHE A 63 13.48 2.95 -2.77
CA PHE A 63 12.15 3.32 -2.30
C PHE A 63 11.08 3.19 -3.40
N ARG A 64 11.42 2.59 -4.56
CA ARG A 64 10.41 2.20 -5.54
C ARG A 64 9.68 0.95 -5.03
N HIS A 65 8.36 1.02 -4.97
CA HIS A 65 7.51 -0.14 -4.80
C HIS A 65 7.28 -0.74 -6.19
N PRO A 66 7.78 -1.95 -6.47
CA PRO A 66 7.53 -2.61 -7.75
C PRO A 66 6.04 -2.84 -7.97
N ASP A 67 5.64 -2.97 -9.23
CA ASP A 67 4.27 -3.35 -9.58
C ASP A 67 3.90 -4.68 -8.91
N HIS A 68 2.70 -4.75 -8.33
CA HIS A 68 2.21 -5.94 -7.64
C HIS A 68 0.69 -5.94 -7.50
N GLN A 69 0.14 -7.10 -7.14
CA GLN A 69 -1.23 -7.29 -6.70
C GLN A 69 -1.24 -7.60 -5.19
N ASP A 70 -1.90 -6.77 -4.38
CA ASP A 70 -1.99 -6.95 -2.92
C ASP A 70 -2.49 -8.35 -2.53
N LEU A 71 -3.41 -8.91 -3.33
CA LEU A 71 -3.98 -10.24 -3.13
C LEU A 71 -2.93 -11.36 -3.10
N HIS A 72 -1.73 -11.14 -3.66
CA HIS A 72 -0.59 -12.05 -3.56
C HIS A 72 -0.23 -12.34 -2.10
N TYR A 73 -0.35 -11.34 -1.22
CA TYR A 73 0.02 -11.43 0.19
C TYR A 73 -1.13 -11.88 1.11
N PHE A 74 -2.37 -11.90 0.61
CA PHE A 74 -3.55 -12.22 1.41
C PHE A 74 -3.97 -13.68 1.21
N PRO A 75 -3.90 -14.54 2.25
CA PRO A 75 -4.27 -15.95 2.16
C PRO A 75 -5.79 -16.18 2.33
N PHE A 76 -6.62 -15.18 2.06
CA PHE A 76 -8.08 -15.24 2.23
C PHE A 76 -8.81 -14.77 0.97
N ARG A 77 -10.05 -15.25 0.82
CA ARG A 77 -10.91 -15.13 -0.37
C ARG A 77 -12.38 -15.01 0.08
N PRO A 78 -13.30 -14.55 -0.78
CA PRO A 78 -13.12 -14.17 -2.18
C PRO A 78 -12.52 -12.75 -2.36
N ALA A 79 -11.78 -12.53 -3.44
CA ALA A 79 -11.03 -11.30 -3.66
C ALA A 79 -11.92 -10.05 -3.84
N ASN A 80 -13.14 -10.24 -4.37
CA ASN A 80 -14.10 -9.15 -4.57
C ASN A 80 -14.73 -8.64 -3.27
N LEU A 81 -14.46 -9.27 -2.12
CA LEU A 81 -14.84 -8.79 -0.79
C LEU A 81 -13.64 -8.18 -0.04
N ILE A 82 -12.59 -7.80 -0.77
CA ILE A 82 -11.38 -7.17 -0.23
C ILE A 82 -11.21 -5.83 -0.95
N VAL A 83 -11.07 -4.76 -0.18
CA VAL A 83 -10.82 -3.41 -0.71
C VAL A 83 -9.72 -2.74 0.12
N ALA A 84 -8.81 -2.05 -0.56
CA ALA A 84 -7.80 -1.22 0.09
C ALA A 84 -8.30 0.24 0.16
N ALA A 85 -8.35 0.81 1.36
CA ALA A 85 -8.52 2.24 1.54
C ALA A 85 -7.12 2.88 1.69
N TRP A 86 -6.71 3.69 0.72
CA TRP A 86 -5.43 4.38 0.72
C TRP A 86 -5.66 5.89 0.79
N ILE A 87 -5.10 6.55 1.81
CA ILE A 87 -5.40 7.96 2.11
C ILE A 87 -4.12 8.76 2.25
N ALA A 88 -4.07 9.90 1.55
CA ALA A 88 -2.95 10.81 1.60
C ALA A 88 -3.01 11.70 2.86
N CYS A 89 -2.02 11.57 3.74
CA CYS A 89 -1.85 12.48 4.88
C CYS A 89 -1.28 13.85 4.47
N VAL A 90 -0.65 13.92 3.30
CA VAL A 90 -0.03 15.12 2.72
C VAL A 90 -0.37 15.22 1.23
N LEU A 91 -0.11 16.36 0.59
CA LEU A 91 -0.27 16.48 -0.86
C LEU A 91 0.66 15.50 -1.58
N ILE A 92 0.08 14.62 -2.38
CA ILE A 92 0.81 13.64 -3.19
C ILE A 92 0.67 13.97 -4.67
N THR A 93 1.80 13.92 -5.36
CA THR A 93 2.01 14.27 -6.75
C THR A 93 2.83 13.18 -7.42
N VAL A 94 2.93 13.24 -8.74
CA VAL A 94 3.86 12.40 -9.52
C VAL A 94 5.30 12.53 -8.99
N ASN A 95 5.72 13.74 -8.61
CA ASN A 95 7.09 14.04 -8.21
C ASN A 95 7.49 13.48 -6.83
N ASN A 96 6.53 13.38 -5.89
CA ASN A 96 6.78 12.75 -4.58
C ASN A 96 6.24 11.31 -4.50
N GLY A 97 5.93 10.72 -5.65
CA GLY A 97 5.74 9.29 -5.79
C GLY A 97 4.34 8.81 -5.44
N CYS A 98 3.32 9.41 -6.06
CA CYS A 98 1.95 8.90 -6.07
C CYS A 98 1.85 7.43 -6.53
N LEU A 99 0.70 6.82 -6.25
CA LEU A 99 0.38 5.50 -6.78
C LEU A 99 0.21 5.57 -8.30
N TYR A 100 0.62 4.48 -8.95
CA TYR A 100 0.28 4.17 -10.33
C TYR A 100 -0.60 2.92 -10.33
N VAL A 101 -1.59 2.90 -11.21
CA VAL A 101 -2.51 1.77 -11.35
C VAL A 101 -2.65 1.45 -12.84
N LEU A 102 -2.78 0.17 -13.16
CA LEU A 102 -3.14 -0.28 -14.49
C LEU A 102 -4.65 -0.58 -14.51
N PRO A 103 -5.50 0.26 -15.14
CA PRO A 103 -6.95 0.08 -15.08
C PRO A 103 -7.42 -1.25 -15.67
N GLY A 104 -8.47 -1.84 -15.10
CA GLY A 104 -9.10 -3.08 -15.58
C GLY A 104 -8.43 -4.38 -15.10
N THR A 105 -7.18 -4.34 -14.62
CA THR A 105 -6.45 -5.55 -14.18
C THR A 105 -7.06 -6.26 -12.99
N HIS A 106 -7.88 -5.57 -12.18
CA HIS A 106 -8.65 -6.16 -11.09
C HIS A 106 -9.64 -7.27 -11.54
N THR A 107 -9.94 -7.37 -12.84
CA THR A 107 -10.81 -8.41 -13.43
C THR A 107 -10.05 -9.63 -13.94
N GLY A 108 -8.71 -9.57 -13.96
CA GLY A 108 -7.84 -10.64 -14.43
C GLY A 108 -7.46 -11.62 -13.33
N ASP A 109 -6.52 -12.50 -13.67
CA ASP A 109 -5.99 -13.50 -12.76
C ASP A 109 -5.01 -12.91 -11.74
N LEU A 110 -4.72 -13.68 -10.69
CA LEU A 110 -3.60 -13.43 -9.79
C LEU A 110 -2.33 -14.01 -10.41
N TYR A 111 -1.37 -13.14 -10.72
CA TYR A 111 -0.10 -13.54 -11.33
C TYR A 111 0.92 -14.02 -10.29
N PRO A 112 1.89 -14.87 -10.69
CA PRO A 112 3.08 -15.13 -9.87
C PRO A 112 3.87 -13.83 -9.66
N HIS A 113 4.33 -13.59 -8.44
CA HIS A 113 5.15 -12.42 -8.11
C HIS A 113 6.53 -12.85 -7.63
N THR A 114 7.56 -12.08 -8.01
CA THR A 114 8.92 -12.18 -7.50
C THR A 114 9.40 -10.79 -7.13
N TYR A 115 10.12 -10.65 -6.01
CA TYR A 115 10.72 -9.37 -5.67
C TYR A 115 11.97 -9.14 -6.53
N PRO A 116 12.14 -7.98 -7.17
CA PRO A 116 13.31 -7.72 -8.00
C PRO A 116 14.58 -7.71 -7.15
N GLU A 117 15.64 -8.32 -7.66
CA GLU A 117 16.97 -8.20 -7.08
C GLU A 117 17.45 -6.73 -7.21
N PRO A 118 18.17 -6.17 -6.22
CA PRO A 118 18.51 -4.74 -6.17
C PRO A 118 19.33 -4.18 -7.36
N LYS A 119 19.77 -5.04 -8.30
CA LYS A 119 20.60 -4.67 -9.46
C LYS A 119 19.86 -4.67 -10.78
N ASP A 120 18.59 -5.09 -10.81
CA ASP A 120 17.87 -5.18 -12.07
C ASP A 120 17.04 -3.91 -12.32
N GLU A 121 17.72 -2.90 -12.87
CA GLU A 121 17.14 -1.60 -13.23
C GLU A 121 16.20 -1.69 -14.45
N SER A 122 16.07 -2.88 -15.07
CA SER A 122 15.50 -3.04 -16.41
C SER A 122 14.06 -3.57 -16.47
N LEU A 123 13.43 -3.91 -15.34
CA LEU A 123 12.21 -4.70 -15.39
C LEU A 123 11.01 -3.95 -14.84
N ILE A 124 10.27 -3.34 -15.77
CA ILE A 124 8.83 -3.13 -15.62
C ILE A 124 8.20 -4.51 -15.87
N TYR A 125 7.97 -5.25 -14.79
CA TYR A 125 7.25 -6.53 -14.87
C TYR A 125 5.75 -6.27 -14.90
N LEU A 126 5.21 -6.13 -16.11
CA LEU A 126 3.83 -6.52 -16.39
C LEU A 126 3.87 -7.97 -16.86
N TYR A 127 3.41 -8.89 -16.01
CA TYR A 127 2.82 -10.15 -16.47
C TYR A 127 1.34 -10.11 -16.10
#